data_AF-A0A835AZQ6-F1
#
_entry.id   AF-A0A835AZQ6-F1
#
_cell.length_a   1.000
_cell.length_b   1.000
_cell.length_c   1.000
_cell.angle_alpha   90.00
_cell.angle_beta   90.00
_cell.angle_gamma   90.00
#
_symmetry.space_group_name_H-M   'P 1'
#
loop_
_entity.id
_entity.type
_entity.pdbx_description
1 polymer ?
#
loop_
_entity_poly.entity_id
_entity_poly.type
_entity_poly.pdbx_seq_one_letter_code
_entity_poly.pdbx_strand_id
1 'polypeptide(L)'
;MADQLTDDQIAEFKEAFSLFDKDGDGCITTKELGTVMRSLGQNPTEAELQDMINEVDADGNGTIDFPEFLNLMARKMKDTDSEEELKEAFRVFDKDQNGFISAAELRHVMTNLGEKLTDEEVDEMIREADVDGDGQINYEEFVKVMMAKVELMEPDKKAKILCLHGFRTSGSFLKKQISKWHPSIFQQFDMVFPDGSFPAGGKSEIEAIFPPPYFEWFQFNKEFTEYTNLDECISYLCDYMVKNGPFEGLLGFSQGATLSALLIGYQAQGKVLSDHPPIKFMISISGSKFRDPSICDIAYKDPIKVKSVHFIGEKDWLKVPSEELASAFDGPLIIRHPQGHTVPRLDDASVKQLYEWSSNILEDDKNEDVHVPNALDSEEGTGAELAENLVEQVAA
;
A
#
# COMPACT_ATOMS: atom_id res chain seq x y z
N MET A 1 23.36 3.64 6.71
CA MET A 1 22.25 4.37 6.06
C MET A 1 22.19 4.16 4.54
N ALA A 2 23.09 3.36 3.95
CA ALA A 2 22.88 2.67 2.67
C ALA A 2 21.91 1.47 2.79
N ASP A 3 21.35 1.23 3.99
CA ASP A 3 20.64 0.00 4.36
C ASP A 3 19.14 0.00 4.01
N GLN A 4 18.67 0.94 3.18
CA GLN A 4 17.27 1.04 2.73
C GLN A 4 17.10 1.00 1.22
N LEU A 5 18.17 0.86 0.44
CA LEU A 5 18.09 0.76 -1.01
C LEU A 5 18.16 -0.71 -1.42
N THR A 6 17.23 -1.13 -2.29
CA THR A 6 17.27 -2.48 -2.88
C THR A 6 18.48 -2.65 -3.79
N ASP A 7 18.93 -3.88 -4.01
CA ASP A 7 20.06 -4.16 -4.91
C ASP A 7 19.83 -3.60 -6.33
N ASP A 8 18.57 -3.57 -6.78
CA ASP A 8 18.17 -3.00 -8.08
C ASP A 8 18.30 -1.46 -8.09
N GLN A 9 17.86 -0.78 -7.02
CA GLN A 9 18.06 0.67 -6.87
C GLN A 9 19.55 1.03 -6.76
N ILE A 10 20.34 0.23 -6.04
CA ILE A 10 21.79 0.42 -5.96
C ILE A 10 22.43 0.26 -7.35
N ALA A 11 21.95 -0.67 -8.16
CA ALA A 11 22.40 -0.85 -9.55
C ALA A 11 22.05 0.37 -10.42
N GLU A 12 20.82 0.88 -10.33
CA GLU A 12 20.40 2.10 -11.04
C GLU A 12 21.21 3.33 -10.61
N PHE A 13 21.44 3.52 -9.31
CA PHE A 13 22.28 4.63 -8.84
C PHE A 13 23.74 4.46 -9.24
N LYS A 14 24.22 3.24 -9.41
CA LYS A 14 25.57 2.98 -9.92
C LYS A 14 25.69 3.32 -11.40
N GLU A 15 24.65 3.05 -12.19
CA GLU A 15 24.56 3.52 -13.58
C GLU A 15 24.51 5.05 -13.63
N ALA A 16 23.68 5.68 -12.80
CA ALA A 16 23.61 7.14 -12.70
C ALA A 16 24.96 7.74 -12.28
N PHE A 17 25.63 7.19 -11.25
CA PHE A 17 26.96 7.62 -10.81
C PHE A 17 27.98 7.60 -11.95
N SER A 18 27.95 6.55 -12.79
CA SER A 18 28.83 6.46 -13.97
C SER A 18 28.55 7.49 -15.06
N LEU A 19 27.37 8.16 -15.02
CA LEU A 19 27.10 9.32 -15.88
C LEU A 19 27.79 10.57 -15.37
N PHE A 20 28.03 10.70 -14.07
CA PHE A 20 28.73 11.82 -13.45
C PHE A 20 30.25 11.61 -13.43
N ASP A 21 30.73 10.47 -12.95
CA ASP A 21 32.15 10.08 -12.94
C ASP A 21 32.63 9.75 -14.36
N LYS A 22 33.23 10.74 -15.04
CA LYS A 22 33.58 10.63 -16.47
C LYS A 22 34.90 9.93 -16.70
N ASP A 23 35.85 10.06 -15.77
CA ASP A 23 37.14 9.41 -15.88
C ASP A 23 37.21 8.05 -15.16
N GLY A 24 36.17 7.70 -14.41
CA GLY A 24 35.99 6.40 -13.77
C GLY A 24 36.87 6.21 -12.55
N ASP A 25 37.30 7.30 -11.92
CA ASP A 25 38.19 7.25 -10.76
C ASP A 25 37.47 6.91 -9.44
N GLY A 26 36.13 6.85 -9.49
CA GLY A 26 35.27 6.48 -8.37
C GLY A 26 34.82 7.67 -7.51
N CYS A 27 35.13 8.90 -7.93
CA CYS A 27 34.74 10.15 -7.27
C CYS A 27 34.13 11.13 -8.28
N ILE A 28 33.19 11.96 -7.84
CA ILE A 28 32.62 13.04 -8.67
C ILE A 28 33.24 14.37 -8.23
N THR A 29 33.93 15.03 -9.15
CA THR A 29 34.52 16.36 -8.93
C THR A 29 33.53 17.49 -9.24
N THR A 30 33.78 18.73 -8.77
CA THR A 30 32.98 19.93 -9.13
C THR A 30 32.84 20.10 -10.64
N LYS A 31 33.90 19.77 -11.38
CA LYS A 31 33.93 19.88 -12.84
C LYS A 31 33.02 18.88 -13.51
N GLU A 32 32.99 17.65 -13.03
CA GLU A 32 32.15 16.57 -13.55
C GLU A 32 30.68 16.82 -13.24
N LEU A 33 30.38 17.18 -11.99
CA LEU A 33 29.04 17.59 -11.56
C LEU A 33 28.54 18.76 -12.43
N GLY A 34 29.35 19.81 -12.60
CA GLY A 34 29.00 20.95 -13.44
C GLY A 34 28.84 20.61 -14.91
N THR A 35 29.60 19.63 -15.44
CA THR A 35 29.46 19.17 -16.82
C THR A 35 28.12 18.49 -17.04
N VAL A 36 27.69 17.63 -16.12
CA VAL A 36 26.40 16.95 -16.21
C VAL A 36 25.24 17.94 -16.00
N MET A 37 25.29 18.80 -15.00
CA MET A 37 24.21 19.80 -14.76
C MET A 37 24.01 20.74 -15.96
N ARG A 38 25.11 21.15 -16.62
CA ARG A 38 25.04 21.93 -17.87
C ARG A 38 24.47 21.14 -19.05
N SER A 39 24.72 19.83 -19.12
CA SER A 39 24.11 18.98 -20.14
C SER A 39 22.60 18.76 -19.96
N LEU A 40 22.11 18.92 -18.72
CA LEU A 40 20.71 18.85 -18.33
C LEU A 40 19.99 20.22 -18.42
N GLY A 41 20.67 21.25 -18.95
CA GLY A 41 20.08 22.57 -19.18
C GLY A 41 20.15 23.54 -18.00
N GLN A 42 20.79 23.15 -16.89
CA GLN A 42 21.05 24.05 -15.75
C GLN A 42 22.38 24.79 -15.93
N ASN A 43 22.59 25.94 -15.28
CA ASN A 43 23.85 26.67 -15.37
C ASN A 43 24.37 27.14 -14.00
N PRO A 44 24.76 26.19 -13.13
CA PRO A 44 25.25 26.51 -11.79
C PRO A 44 26.63 27.19 -11.85
N THR A 45 26.85 28.09 -10.88
CA THR A 45 28.14 28.72 -10.61
C THR A 45 29.09 27.77 -9.88
N GLU A 46 30.39 28.06 -9.91
CA GLU A 46 31.38 27.23 -9.19
C GLU A 46 31.14 27.23 -7.68
N ALA A 47 30.62 28.32 -7.12
CA ALA A 47 30.27 28.41 -5.70
C ALA A 47 29.11 27.48 -5.36
N GLU A 48 28.05 27.48 -6.18
CA GLU A 48 26.90 26.57 -5.99
C GLU A 48 27.32 25.11 -6.15
N LEU A 49 28.17 24.78 -7.12
CA LEU A 49 28.71 23.43 -7.28
C LEU A 49 29.54 22.99 -6.07
N GLN A 50 30.35 23.90 -5.52
CA GLN A 50 31.14 23.60 -4.33
C GLN A 50 30.27 23.42 -3.09
N ASP A 51 29.23 24.24 -2.92
CA ASP A 51 28.27 24.13 -1.82
C ASP A 51 27.53 22.79 -1.90
N MET A 52 27.10 22.37 -3.09
CA MET A 52 26.46 21.06 -3.32
C MET A 52 27.36 19.87 -2.94
N ILE A 53 28.67 19.98 -3.19
CA ILE A 53 29.63 18.93 -2.76
C ILE A 53 29.79 18.97 -1.24
N ASN A 54 30.02 20.15 -0.66
CA ASN A 54 30.24 20.30 0.78
C ASN A 54 29.06 19.81 1.64
N GLU A 55 27.83 19.81 1.09
CA GLU A 55 26.64 19.30 1.78
C GLU A 55 26.65 17.79 2.03
N VAL A 56 27.41 17.03 1.22
CA VAL A 56 27.40 15.56 1.23
C VAL A 56 28.78 14.93 1.39
N ASP A 57 29.85 15.70 1.16
CA ASP A 57 31.26 15.36 1.41
C ASP A 57 31.49 15.18 2.91
N ALA A 58 31.32 13.94 3.38
CA ALA A 58 31.37 13.59 4.79
C ALA A 58 32.82 13.40 5.26
N ASP A 59 33.72 13.02 4.35
CA ASP A 59 35.13 12.84 4.65
C ASP A 59 35.98 14.11 4.43
N GLY A 60 35.42 15.14 3.78
CA GLY A 60 36.03 16.44 3.54
C GLY A 60 37.10 16.42 2.44
N ASN A 61 37.03 15.46 1.51
CA ASN A 61 38.02 15.29 0.45
C ASN A 61 37.80 16.22 -0.75
N GLY A 62 36.69 16.95 -0.79
CA GLY A 62 36.32 17.91 -1.84
C GLY A 62 35.74 17.27 -3.10
N THR A 63 35.34 15.99 -3.03
CA THR A 63 34.70 15.21 -4.09
C THR A 63 33.53 14.40 -3.51
N ILE A 64 32.70 13.80 -4.35
CA ILE A 64 31.60 12.94 -3.89
C ILE A 64 31.92 11.49 -4.25
N ASP A 65 32.12 10.64 -3.25
CA ASP A 65 32.27 9.20 -3.49
C ASP A 65 30.90 8.50 -3.67
N PHE A 66 30.90 7.22 -4.10
CA PHE A 66 29.64 6.51 -4.34
C PHE A 66 28.73 6.42 -3.09
N PRO A 67 29.23 6.09 -1.89
CA PRO A 67 28.45 6.20 -0.64
C PRO A 67 27.84 7.59 -0.37
N GLU A 68 28.58 8.67 -0.60
CA GLU A 68 28.13 10.05 -0.44
C GLU A 68 27.08 10.42 -1.49
N PHE A 69 27.28 9.98 -2.73
CA PHE A 69 26.31 10.11 -3.81
C PHE A 69 24.99 9.39 -3.51
N LEU A 70 25.04 8.19 -2.92
CA LEU A 70 23.84 7.48 -2.48
C LEU A 70 23.10 8.26 -1.37
N ASN A 71 23.82 8.86 -0.43
CA ASN A 71 23.22 9.71 0.60
C ASN A 71 22.60 10.98 -0.01
N LEU A 72 23.25 11.58 -1.00
CA LEU A 72 22.73 12.73 -1.75
C LEU A 72 21.43 12.37 -2.46
N MET A 73 21.41 11.28 -3.23
CA MET A 73 20.24 10.83 -3.98
C MET A 73 19.11 10.39 -3.06
N ALA A 74 19.42 9.67 -1.97
CA ALA A 74 18.43 9.25 -0.98
C ALA A 74 17.79 10.42 -0.21
N ARG A 75 18.52 11.53 -0.01
CA ARG A 75 17.96 12.78 0.54
C ARG A 75 17.14 13.55 -0.50
N LYS A 76 17.65 13.67 -1.73
CA LYS A 76 16.95 14.38 -2.81
C LYS A 76 15.61 13.75 -3.18
N MET A 77 15.53 12.42 -3.16
CA MET A 77 14.27 11.68 -3.36
C MET A 77 13.29 11.80 -2.19
N LYS A 78 13.73 12.22 -1.00
CA LYS A 78 12.86 12.38 0.18
C LYS A 78 12.35 13.80 0.38
N ASP A 79 13.13 14.82 0.00
CA ASP A 79 12.89 16.20 0.45
C ASP A 79 12.65 17.23 -0.66
N THR A 80 12.89 16.92 -1.96
CA THR A 80 12.94 18.00 -2.99
C THR A 80 11.85 17.98 -4.05
N ASP A 81 11.31 16.82 -4.43
CA ASP A 81 10.44 16.77 -5.62
C ASP A 81 8.97 17.07 -5.31
N SER A 82 8.47 16.83 -4.10
CA SER A 82 7.05 17.04 -3.81
C SER A 82 6.70 18.47 -3.40
N GLU A 83 7.44 19.11 -2.50
CA GLU A 83 6.98 20.38 -1.89
C GLU A 83 7.17 21.59 -2.81
N GLU A 84 8.33 21.75 -3.45
CA GLU A 84 8.58 22.89 -4.33
C GLU A 84 7.77 22.78 -5.63
N GLU A 85 7.58 21.58 -6.19
CA GLU A 85 6.67 21.38 -7.33
C GLU A 85 5.21 21.67 -6.95
N LEU A 86 4.76 21.30 -5.75
CA LEU A 86 3.41 21.62 -5.27
C LEU A 86 3.23 23.13 -5.06
N LYS A 87 4.25 23.84 -4.56
CA LYS A 87 4.23 25.32 -4.46
C LYS A 87 4.22 25.98 -5.84
N GLU A 88 4.99 25.48 -6.79
CA GLU A 88 4.99 26.01 -8.15
C GLU A 88 3.67 25.74 -8.86
N ALA A 89 3.11 24.54 -8.71
CA ALA A 89 1.79 24.20 -9.21
C ALA A 89 0.72 25.10 -8.61
N PHE A 90 0.71 25.30 -7.29
CA PHE A 90 -0.20 26.21 -6.61
C PHE A 90 -0.12 27.63 -7.19
N ARG A 91 1.09 28.16 -7.41
CA ARG A 91 1.32 29.48 -8.05
C ARG A 91 0.83 29.55 -9.50
N VAL A 92 0.72 28.43 -10.20
CA VAL A 92 0.14 28.41 -11.55
C VAL A 92 -1.38 28.60 -11.48
N PHE A 93 -2.03 28.06 -10.46
CA PHE A 93 -3.47 28.22 -10.20
C PHE A 93 -3.82 29.57 -9.58
N ASP A 94 -3.19 29.97 -8.48
CA ASP A 94 -3.37 31.26 -7.79
C ASP A 94 -2.76 32.40 -8.61
N LYS A 95 -3.55 33.00 -9.51
CA LYS A 95 -3.08 34.03 -10.45
C LYS A 95 -2.94 35.38 -9.80
N ASP A 96 -3.83 35.69 -8.85
CA ASP A 96 -3.83 36.97 -8.16
C ASP A 96 -2.91 36.99 -6.91
N GLN A 97 -2.33 35.84 -6.55
CA GLN A 97 -1.41 35.63 -5.44
C GLN A 97 -2.03 35.95 -4.08
N ASN A 98 -3.32 35.70 -3.94
CA ASN A 98 -4.04 35.94 -2.69
C ASN A 98 -3.89 34.79 -1.69
N GLY A 99 -3.26 33.67 -2.09
CA GLY A 99 -3.04 32.48 -1.27
C GLY A 99 -4.15 31.43 -1.35
N PHE A 100 -5.12 31.61 -2.25
CA PHE A 100 -6.29 30.76 -2.45
C PHE A 100 -6.53 30.57 -3.96
N ILE A 101 -7.10 29.42 -4.34
CA ILE A 101 -7.52 29.15 -5.72
C ILE A 101 -9.04 29.29 -5.79
N SER A 102 -9.51 30.26 -6.58
CA SER A 102 -10.93 30.46 -6.84
C SER A 102 -11.46 29.59 -7.99
N ALA A 103 -12.79 29.43 -8.07
CA ALA A 103 -13.46 28.74 -9.19
C ALA A 103 -13.07 29.29 -10.56
N ALA A 104 -12.90 30.61 -10.64
CA ALA A 104 -12.53 31.28 -11.88
C ALA A 104 -11.10 30.92 -12.30
N GLU A 105 -10.18 30.84 -11.35
CA GLU A 105 -8.78 30.50 -11.58
C GLU A 105 -8.60 29.03 -11.93
N LEU A 106 -9.24 28.13 -11.19
CA LEU A 106 -9.24 26.69 -11.47
C LEU A 106 -9.71 26.42 -12.90
N ARG A 107 -10.85 26.99 -13.29
CA ARG A 107 -11.39 26.87 -14.65
C ARG A 107 -10.46 27.43 -15.71
N HIS A 108 -9.86 28.60 -15.44
CA HIS A 108 -8.97 29.26 -16.38
C HIS A 108 -7.75 28.38 -16.67
N VAL A 109 -7.15 27.80 -15.64
CA VAL A 109 -5.99 26.89 -15.80
C VAL A 109 -6.40 25.61 -16.53
N MET A 110 -7.49 24.94 -16.14
CA MET A 110 -7.95 23.70 -16.79
C MET A 110 -8.27 23.91 -18.27
N THR A 111 -8.92 25.03 -18.61
CA THR A 111 -9.21 25.40 -20.00
C THR A 111 -7.94 25.61 -20.82
N ASN A 112 -6.90 26.21 -20.23
CA ASN A 112 -5.60 26.40 -20.88
C ASN A 112 -4.82 25.09 -21.04
N LEU A 113 -5.05 24.10 -20.17
CA LEU A 113 -4.50 22.74 -20.26
C LEU A 113 -5.25 21.85 -21.27
N GLY A 114 -6.32 22.36 -21.88
CA GLY A 114 -7.07 21.67 -22.93
C GLY A 114 -8.32 20.95 -22.43
N GLU A 115 -8.61 21.00 -21.14
CA GLU A 115 -9.80 20.40 -20.53
C GLU A 115 -10.87 21.47 -20.31
N LYS A 116 -12.04 21.28 -20.93
CA LYS A 116 -13.18 22.18 -20.76
C LYS A 116 -14.10 21.62 -19.70
N LEU A 117 -14.02 22.19 -18.51
CA LEU A 117 -14.92 21.89 -17.41
C LEU A 117 -16.16 22.80 -17.45
N THR A 118 -17.32 22.19 -17.22
CA THR A 118 -18.61 22.84 -16.98
C THR A 118 -18.63 23.57 -15.65
N ASP A 119 -19.66 24.39 -15.41
CA ASP A 119 -19.78 25.12 -14.14
C ASP A 119 -19.97 24.16 -12.97
N GLU A 120 -20.76 23.12 -13.21
CA GLU A 120 -21.05 22.08 -12.24
C GLU A 120 -19.80 21.28 -11.85
N GLU A 121 -18.94 20.93 -12.82
CA GLU A 121 -17.68 20.19 -12.57
C GLU A 121 -16.67 21.02 -11.77
N VAL A 122 -16.58 22.33 -12.01
CA VAL A 122 -15.69 23.22 -11.25
C VAL A 122 -16.18 23.39 -9.82
N ASP A 123 -17.49 23.54 -9.64
CA ASP A 123 -18.11 23.68 -8.31
C ASP A 123 -18.03 22.37 -7.50
N GLU A 124 -18.05 21.22 -8.17
CA GLU A 124 -17.79 19.91 -7.55
C GLU A 124 -16.33 19.78 -7.09
N MET A 125 -15.36 20.10 -7.97
CA MET A 125 -13.94 20.05 -7.63
C MET A 125 -13.57 20.96 -6.44
N ILE A 126 -14.19 22.14 -6.33
CA ILE A 126 -13.97 23.01 -5.17
C ILE A 126 -14.56 22.39 -3.92
N ARG A 127 -15.80 21.91 -3.97
CA ARG A 127 -16.48 21.33 -2.81
C ARG A 127 -15.77 20.10 -2.25
N GLU A 128 -15.10 19.32 -3.11
CA GLU A 128 -14.29 18.18 -2.69
C GLU A 128 -12.98 18.60 -1.99
N ALA A 129 -12.44 19.75 -2.38
CA ALA A 129 -11.16 20.27 -1.91
C ALA A 129 -11.30 21.16 -0.66
N ASP A 130 -12.34 21.97 -0.61
CA ASP A 130 -12.66 22.98 0.40
C ASP A 130 -13.15 22.30 1.70
N VAL A 131 -12.23 22.15 2.66
CA VAL A 131 -12.48 21.50 3.94
C VAL A 131 -13.07 22.48 4.94
N ASP A 132 -12.65 23.75 4.88
CA ASP A 132 -13.08 24.78 5.81
C ASP A 132 -14.39 25.50 5.42
N GLY A 133 -14.85 25.28 4.19
CA GLY A 133 -16.13 25.75 3.64
C GLY A 133 -16.11 27.22 3.22
N ASP A 134 -14.93 27.79 2.94
CA ASP A 134 -14.80 29.19 2.54
C ASP A 134 -15.09 29.45 1.05
N GLY A 135 -15.32 28.39 0.27
CA GLY A 135 -15.63 28.41 -1.15
C GLY A 135 -14.41 28.59 -2.05
N GLN A 136 -13.20 28.44 -1.52
CA GLN A 136 -11.92 28.53 -2.21
C GLN A 136 -11.02 27.35 -1.78
N ILE A 137 -9.85 27.22 -2.41
CA ILE A 137 -8.90 26.15 -2.07
C ILE A 137 -7.61 26.81 -1.58
N ASN A 138 -7.30 26.68 -0.30
CA ASN A 138 -6.02 27.15 0.25
C ASN A 138 -4.87 26.17 -0.06
N TYR A 139 -3.62 26.55 0.25
CA TYR A 139 -2.45 25.72 -0.05
C TYR A 139 -2.50 24.33 0.61
N GLU A 140 -2.97 24.23 1.85
CA GLU A 140 -3.03 22.94 2.58
C GLU A 140 -4.07 22.01 1.96
N GLU A 141 -5.22 22.55 1.55
CA GLU A 141 -6.27 21.84 0.83
C GLU A 141 -5.82 21.41 -0.56
N PHE A 142 -5.14 22.30 -1.30
CA PHE A 142 -4.55 21.98 -2.60
C PHE A 142 -3.52 20.85 -2.49
N VAL A 143 -2.64 20.89 -1.49
CA VAL A 143 -1.67 19.82 -1.23
C VAL A 143 -2.39 18.51 -0.90
N LYS A 144 -3.42 18.54 -0.05
CA LYS A 144 -4.18 17.34 0.31
C LYS A 144 -4.86 16.72 -0.92
N VAL A 145 -5.45 17.54 -1.79
CA VAL A 145 -6.08 17.10 -3.04
C VAL A 145 -5.04 16.59 -4.02
N MET A 146 -3.94 17.32 -4.22
CA MET A 146 -2.87 16.91 -5.13
C MET A 146 -2.15 15.66 -4.63
N MET A 147 -1.94 15.47 -3.34
CA MET A 147 -1.37 14.22 -2.80
C MET A 147 -2.36 13.07 -2.96
N ALA A 148 -3.65 13.27 -2.67
CA ALA A 148 -4.68 12.26 -2.91
C ALA A 148 -4.84 11.91 -4.40
N LYS A 149 -4.71 12.88 -5.32
CA LYS A 149 -4.77 12.67 -6.77
C LYS A 149 -3.47 12.16 -7.38
N VAL A 150 -2.30 12.54 -6.86
CA VAL A 150 -1.00 11.96 -7.25
C VAL A 150 -0.95 10.50 -6.87
N GLU A 151 -1.56 10.10 -5.75
CA GLU A 151 -1.77 8.68 -5.43
C GLU A 151 -2.72 7.95 -6.41
N LEU A 152 -3.63 8.66 -7.08
CA LEU A 152 -4.54 8.15 -8.13
C LEU A 152 -3.96 8.26 -9.56
N MET A 153 -2.91 9.07 -9.75
CA MET A 153 -2.30 9.38 -11.05
C MET A 153 -0.95 8.68 -11.27
N GLU A 154 -0.52 7.79 -10.37
CA GLU A 154 0.60 6.87 -10.59
C GLU A 154 0.12 5.59 -11.30
N PRO A 155 0.24 5.46 -12.64
CA PRO A 155 -0.14 4.24 -13.35
C PRO A 155 0.68 2.99 -12.96
N ASP A 156 1.71 3.15 -12.12
CA ASP A 156 2.61 2.11 -11.64
C ASP A 156 2.53 1.83 -10.11
N LYS A 157 1.59 2.44 -9.37
CA LYS A 157 1.43 2.15 -7.92
C LYS A 157 0.90 0.72 -7.74
N LYS A 158 1.81 -0.18 -7.37
CA LYS A 158 1.49 -1.59 -7.14
C LYS A 158 0.74 -1.76 -5.83
N ALA A 159 -0.32 -2.56 -5.86
CA ALA A 159 -1.09 -2.83 -4.65
C ALA A 159 -0.23 -3.54 -3.60
N LYS A 160 -0.25 -3.04 -2.36
CA LYS A 160 0.68 -3.50 -1.32
C LYS A 160 0.12 -4.70 -0.55
N ILE A 161 0.91 -5.77 -0.41
CA ILE A 161 0.55 -7.00 0.29
C ILE A 161 1.47 -7.22 1.48
N LEU A 162 0.88 -7.38 2.67
CA LEU A 162 1.59 -7.83 3.86
C LEU A 162 1.64 -9.37 3.90
N CYS A 163 2.84 -9.93 3.93
CA CYS A 163 3.08 -11.37 3.82
C CYS A 163 3.54 -11.98 5.16
N LEU A 164 2.65 -12.71 5.83
CA LEU A 164 2.86 -13.29 7.16
C LEU A 164 3.33 -14.75 7.08
N HIS A 165 4.51 -15.02 7.62
CA HIS A 165 5.15 -16.34 7.58
C HIS A 165 4.48 -17.38 8.50
N GLY A 166 4.86 -18.65 8.37
CA GLY A 166 4.34 -19.75 9.17
C GLY A 166 5.01 -19.91 10.53
N PHE A 167 4.54 -20.88 11.31
CA PHE A 167 5.08 -21.19 12.63
C PHE A 167 6.56 -21.59 12.55
N ARG A 168 7.42 -20.92 13.34
CA ARG A 168 8.88 -21.15 13.39
C ARG A 168 9.55 -21.02 12.03
N THR A 169 9.15 -20.03 11.25
CA THR A 169 9.83 -19.63 10.01
C THR A 169 10.19 -18.15 10.06
N SER A 170 10.44 -17.51 8.93
CA SER A 170 10.76 -16.08 8.84
C SER A 170 10.10 -15.47 7.61
N GLY A 171 10.00 -14.14 7.58
CA GLY A 171 9.59 -13.39 6.40
C GLY A 171 10.50 -13.70 5.21
N SER A 172 11.81 -13.79 5.43
CA SER A 172 12.79 -14.16 4.40
C SER A 172 12.57 -15.58 3.84
N PHE A 173 12.18 -16.54 4.68
CA PHE A 173 11.81 -17.88 4.22
C PHE A 173 10.54 -17.85 3.36
N LEU A 174 9.49 -17.15 3.81
CA LEU A 174 8.25 -17.03 3.05
C LEU A 174 8.51 -16.35 1.69
N LYS A 175 9.26 -15.25 1.67
CA LYS A 175 9.69 -14.56 0.43
C LYS A 175 10.35 -15.55 -0.54
N LYS A 176 11.23 -16.42 -0.04
CA LYS A 176 11.91 -17.44 -0.86
C LYS A 176 10.97 -18.55 -1.37
N GLN A 177 9.89 -18.86 -0.66
CA GLN A 177 8.89 -19.82 -1.15
C GLN A 177 8.01 -19.18 -2.22
N ILE A 178 7.54 -17.96 -1.97
CA ILE A 178 6.69 -17.21 -2.90
C ILE A 178 7.44 -16.87 -4.19
N SER A 179 8.75 -16.60 -4.13
CA SER A 179 9.59 -16.36 -5.32
C SER A 179 9.69 -17.56 -6.27
N LYS A 180 9.14 -18.74 -5.91
CA LYS A 180 9.09 -19.92 -6.79
C LYS A 180 7.83 -19.94 -7.65
N TRP A 181 6.86 -19.08 -7.38
CA TRP A 181 5.68 -18.92 -8.22
C TRP A 181 6.03 -18.08 -9.46
N HIS A 182 5.16 -18.15 -10.46
CA HIS A 182 5.41 -17.44 -11.71
C HIS A 182 5.40 -15.91 -11.48
N PRO A 183 6.41 -15.16 -11.95
CA PRO A 183 6.54 -13.72 -11.67
C PRO A 183 5.34 -12.87 -12.09
N SER A 184 4.60 -13.27 -13.12
CA SER A 184 3.43 -12.53 -13.62
C SER A 184 2.31 -12.39 -12.60
N ILE A 185 2.24 -13.29 -11.60
CA ILE A 185 1.24 -13.21 -10.52
C ILE A 185 1.47 -11.97 -9.66
N PHE A 186 2.74 -11.61 -9.43
CA PHE A 186 3.12 -10.58 -8.47
C PHE A 186 3.65 -9.30 -9.11
N GLN A 187 3.70 -9.24 -10.44
CA GLN A 187 4.17 -8.05 -11.16
C GLN A 187 3.42 -6.78 -10.75
N GLN A 188 2.15 -6.93 -10.39
CA GLN A 188 1.21 -5.86 -10.02
C GLN A 188 1.18 -5.55 -8.51
N PHE A 189 1.97 -6.27 -7.69
CA PHE A 189 1.94 -6.14 -6.23
C PHE A 189 3.31 -5.75 -5.66
N ASP A 190 3.30 -4.90 -4.63
CA ASP A 190 4.44 -4.68 -3.74
C ASP A 190 4.29 -5.57 -2.50
N MET A 191 5.23 -6.49 -2.28
CA MET A 191 5.09 -7.53 -1.26
C MET A 191 6.08 -7.32 -0.11
N VAL A 192 5.56 -7.13 1.09
CA VAL A 192 6.36 -6.91 2.31
C VAL A 192 6.32 -8.14 3.21
N PHE A 193 7.49 -8.61 3.64
CA PHE A 193 7.65 -9.86 4.39
C PHE A 193 8.28 -9.60 5.77
N PRO A 194 7.53 -9.12 6.76
CA PRO A 194 8.05 -8.92 8.12
C PRO A 194 8.34 -10.25 8.82
N ASP A 195 9.22 -10.19 9.82
CA ASP A 195 9.42 -11.25 10.79
C ASP A 195 8.45 -11.10 11.97
N GLY A 196 8.06 -12.24 12.55
CA GLY A 196 7.27 -12.27 13.78
C GLY A 196 8.01 -11.67 14.97
N SER A 197 7.25 -11.13 15.93
CA SER A 197 7.80 -10.42 17.08
C SER A 197 8.51 -11.33 18.10
N PHE A 198 8.21 -12.64 18.08
CA PHE A 198 8.72 -13.59 19.07
C PHE A 198 9.71 -14.57 18.44
N PRO A 199 10.94 -14.69 18.97
CA PRO A 199 11.85 -15.75 18.56
C PRO A 199 11.22 -17.13 18.76
N ALA A 200 11.49 -18.06 17.85
CA ALA A 200 10.98 -19.43 17.95
C ALA A 200 11.38 -20.09 19.27
N GLY A 201 10.39 -20.62 20.00
CA GLY A 201 10.59 -21.28 21.29
C GLY A 201 11.12 -22.71 21.17
N GLY A 202 11.42 -23.19 19.96
CA GLY A 202 11.92 -24.53 19.73
C GLY A 202 12.40 -24.75 18.29
N LYS A 203 12.67 -26.02 17.97
CA LYS A 203 13.23 -26.41 16.67
C LYS A 203 12.27 -26.09 15.53
N SER A 204 12.81 -25.59 14.43
CA SER A 204 12.10 -25.40 13.17
C SER A 204 12.26 -26.63 12.26
N GLU A 205 11.20 -27.00 11.55
CA GLU A 205 11.24 -28.11 10.58
C GLU A 205 12.07 -27.76 9.33
N ILE A 206 12.25 -26.47 9.05
CA ILE A 206 12.99 -26.00 7.88
C ILE A 206 14.49 -25.85 8.14
N GLU A 207 14.97 -26.11 9.36
CA GLU A 207 16.36 -25.85 9.75
C GLU A 207 17.40 -26.60 8.92
N ALA A 208 17.03 -27.75 8.36
CA ALA A 208 17.91 -28.51 7.47
C ALA A 208 18.08 -27.87 6.07
N ILE A 209 17.19 -26.95 5.68
CA ILE A 209 17.10 -26.41 4.31
C ILE A 209 17.11 -24.87 4.27
N PHE A 210 16.95 -24.20 5.40
CA PHE A 210 16.96 -22.75 5.51
C PHE A 210 17.49 -22.36 6.90
N PRO A 211 18.47 -21.45 7.00
CA PRO A 211 19.09 -21.10 8.28
C PRO A 211 18.21 -20.17 9.16
N PRO A 212 18.47 -20.11 10.48
CA PRO A 212 17.83 -19.17 11.41
C PRO A 212 18.23 -17.70 11.10
N PRO A 213 17.54 -16.69 11.68
CA PRO A 213 16.55 -16.77 12.78
C PRO A 213 15.17 -17.26 12.36
N TYR A 214 14.44 -17.83 13.32
CA TYR A 214 13.03 -18.23 13.18
C TYR A 214 12.18 -17.52 14.22
N PHE A 215 10.94 -17.27 13.85
CA PHE A 215 10.00 -16.51 14.63
C PHE A 215 8.63 -17.20 14.70
N GLU A 216 7.86 -16.80 15.69
CA GLU A 216 6.47 -17.17 15.89
C GLU A 216 5.67 -15.86 16.03
N TRP A 217 4.46 -15.85 15.49
CA TRP A 217 3.54 -14.72 15.70
C TRP A 217 2.92 -14.78 17.09
N PHE A 218 2.61 -16.00 17.55
CA PHE A 218 2.07 -16.29 18.88
C PHE A 218 2.38 -17.75 19.24
N GLN A 219 2.25 -18.13 20.50
CA GLN A 219 2.33 -19.52 20.94
C GLN A 219 0.92 -20.08 21.17
N PHE A 220 0.78 -21.40 21.14
CA PHE A 220 -0.48 -22.08 21.36
C PHE A 220 -0.30 -23.40 22.12
N ASN A 221 -1.34 -23.83 22.84
CA ASN A 221 -1.39 -25.17 23.44
C ASN A 221 -1.63 -26.25 22.36
N LYS A 222 -1.47 -27.54 22.70
CA LYS A 222 -1.57 -28.64 21.73
C LYS A 222 -2.97 -28.75 21.09
N GLU A 223 -3.98 -28.29 21.81
CA GLU A 223 -5.38 -28.33 21.43
C GLU A 223 -5.77 -27.16 20.51
N PHE A 224 -4.88 -26.16 20.37
CA PHE A 224 -5.10 -24.90 19.65
C PHE A 224 -6.29 -24.10 20.20
N THR A 225 -6.51 -24.11 21.51
CA THR A 225 -7.60 -23.41 22.18
C THR A 225 -7.12 -22.25 23.06
N GLU A 226 -5.84 -22.23 23.39
CA GLU A 226 -5.21 -21.17 24.20
C GLU A 226 -4.03 -20.61 23.44
N TYR A 227 -3.92 -19.28 23.45
CA TYR A 227 -2.91 -18.54 22.69
C TYR A 227 -2.15 -17.60 23.62
N THR A 228 -0.82 -17.68 23.60
CA THR A 228 0.06 -16.76 24.34
C THR A 228 0.68 -15.75 23.38
N ASN A 229 0.78 -14.50 23.81
CA ASN A 229 1.32 -13.38 23.04
C ASN A 229 0.51 -12.94 21.81
N LEU A 230 -0.74 -13.42 21.68
CA LEU A 230 -1.58 -13.11 20.52
C LEU A 230 -2.00 -11.63 20.49
N ASP A 231 -2.40 -11.06 21.63
CA ASP A 231 -2.85 -9.66 21.69
C ASP A 231 -1.69 -8.68 21.42
N GLU A 232 -0.49 -8.99 21.92
CA GLU A 232 0.74 -8.26 21.63
C GLU A 232 1.09 -8.34 20.13
N CYS A 233 0.93 -9.52 19.51
CA CYS A 233 1.13 -9.69 18.08
C CYS A 233 0.13 -8.88 17.24
N ILE A 234 -1.15 -8.89 17.62
CA ILE A 234 -2.19 -8.13 16.92
C ILE A 234 -1.87 -6.64 17.01
N SER A 235 -1.51 -6.15 18.19
CA SER A 235 -1.15 -4.75 18.41
C SER A 235 0.06 -4.35 17.56
N TYR A 236 1.11 -5.17 17.56
CA TYR A 236 2.29 -4.98 16.71
C TYR A 236 1.93 -4.90 15.22
N LEU A 237 1.10 -5.81 14.72
CA LEU A 237 0.70 -5.82 13.32
C LEU A 237 -0.17 -4.62 12.96
N CYS A 238 -1.07 -4.18 13.84
CA CYS A 238 -1.86 -2.97 13.61
C CYS A 238 -0.96 -1.74 13.47
N ASP A 239 -0.04 -1.54 14.41
CA ASP A 239 0.93 -0.45 14.37
C ASP A 239 1.81 -0.53 13.12
N TYR A 240 2.26 -1.73 12.77
CA TYR A 240 3.08 -1.95 11.57
C TYR A 240 2.30 -1.62 10.30
N MET A 241 1.04 -2.04 10.21
CA MET A 241 0.19 -1.80 9.05
C MET A 241 -0.13 -0.31 8.87
N VAL A 242 -0.44 0.41 9.94
CA VAL A 242 -0.66 1.86 9.89
C VAL A 242 0.63 2.60 9.50
N LYS A 243 1.77 2.21 10.07
CA LYS A 243 3.05 2.89 9.84
C LYS A 243 3.66 2.63 8.46
N ASN A 244 3.48 1.43 7.90
CA ASN A 244 4.16 1.00 6.68
C ASN A 244 3.20 0.74 5.50
N GLY A 245 1.89 0.93 5.72
CA GLY A 245 0.84 0.75 4.72
C GLY A 245 0.57 2.00 3.89
N PRO A 246 -0.63 2.13 3.30
CA PRO A 246 -1.74 1.18 3.43
C PRO A 246 -1.42 -0.16 2.74
N PHE A 247 -1.87 -1.27 3.36
CA PHE A 247 -1.79 -2.61 2.81
C PHE A 247 -3.16 -3.02 2.28
N GLU A 248 -3.28 -3.27 0.98
CA GLU A 248 -4.56 -3.63 0.36
C GLU A 248 -4.85 -5.13 0.46
N GLY A 249 -3.78 -5.93 0.57
CA GLY A 249 -3.89 -7.38 0.65
C GLY A 249 -3.11 -7.98 1.82
N LEU A 250 -3.58 -9.14 2.28
CA LEU A 250 -2.83 -9.99 3.19
C LEU A 250 -2.52 -11.33 2.52
N LEU A 251 -1.26 -11.76 2.58
CA LEU A 251 -0.86 -13.11 2.23
C LEU A 251 -0.35 -13.80 3.49
N GLY A 252 -0.84 -15.00 3.78
CA GLY A 252 -0.37 -15.75 4.93
C GLY A 252 -0.07 -17.21 4.61
N PHE A 253 0.89 -17.77 5.32
CA PHE A 253 1.12 -19.22 5.37
C PHE A 253 0.92 -19.74 6.79
N SER A 254 0.13 -20.81 6.96
CA SER A 254 -0.05 -21.51 8.24
C SER A 254 -0.53 -20.58 9.35
N GLN A 255 0.29 -20.34 10.38
CA GLN A 255 0.03 -19.36 11.43
C GLN A 255 -0.24 -17.95 10.88
N GLY A 256 0.52 -17.52 9.86
CA GLY A 256 0.31 -16.23 9.22
C GLY A 256 -1.03 -16.12 8.49
N ALA A 257 -1.49 -17.20 7.83
CA ALA A 257 -2.81 -17.23 7.18
C ALA A 257 -3.95 -17.15 8.20
N THR A 258 -3.79 -17.87 9.32
CA THR A 258 -4.74 -17.85 10.44
C THR A 258 -4.85 -16.43 11.03
N LEU A 259 -3.71 -15.75 11.19
CA LEU A 259 -3.63 -14.38 11.69
C LEU A 259 -4.20 -13.34 10.70
N SER A 260 -3.93 -13.48 9.39
CA SER A 260 -4.50 -12.61 8.37
C SER A 260 -6.04 -12.66 8.37
N ALA A 261 -6.63 -13.86 8.48
CA ALA A 261 -8.08 -14.00 8.56
C ALA A 261 -8.66 -13.38 9.85
N LEU A 262 -7.94 -13.48 10.97
CA LEU A 262 -8.33 -12.84 12.23
C LEU A 262 -8.35 -11.32 12.10
N LEU A 263 -7.30 -10.73 11.54
CA LEU A 263 -7.21 -9.27 11.37
C LEU A 263 -8.34 -8.75 10.49
N ILE A 264 -8.63 -9.43 9.38
CA ILE A 264 -9.77 -9.09 8.50
C ILE A 264 -11.09 -9.20 9.24
N GLY A 265 -11.32 -10.30 9.95
CA GLY A 265 -12.55 -10.52 10.71
C GLY A 265 -12.75 -9.48 11.81
N TYR A 266 -11.68 -9.13 12.54
CA TYR A 266 -11.72 -8.09 13.56
C TYR A 266 -11.91 -6.69 12.97
N GLN A 267 -11.29 -6.37 11.83
CA GLN A 267 -11.48 -5.09 11.16
C GLN A 267 -12.93 -4.94 10.68
N ALA A 268 -13.53 -5.98 10.12
CA ALA A 268 -14.93 -5.98 9.69
C ALA A 268 -15.92 -5.72 10.84
N GLN A 269 -15.54 -6.06 12.07
CA GLN A 269 -16.32 -5.79 13.29
C GLN A 269 -15.88 -4.51 14.01
N GLY A 270 -15.00 -3.70 13.41
CA GLY A 270 -14.50 -2.45 13.99
C GLY A 270 -13.61 -2.61 15.22
N LYS A 271 -13.00 -3.78 15.43
CA LYS A 271 -12.23 -4.10 16.65
C LYS A 271 -10.75 -3.72 16.55
N VAL A 272 -10.19 -3.70 15.34
CA VAL A 272 -8.78 -3.38 15.05
C VAL A 272 -8.69 -2.58 13.74
N LEU A 273 -7.52 -2.00 13.47
CA LEU A 273 -7.23 -1.32 12.20
C LEU A 273 -8.22 -0.18 11.88
N SER A 274 -8.62 0.61 12.88
CA SER A 274 -9.52 1.77 12.69
C SER A 274 -8.90 2.86 11.81
N ASP A 275 -7.57 3.01 11.89
CA ASP A 275 -6.81 4.05 11.19
C ASP A 275 -6.12 3.49 9.92
N HIS A 276 -6.56 2.31 9.47
CA HIS A 276 -6.06 1.66 8.26
C HIS A 276 -7.24 1.35 7.34
N PRO A 277 -7.15 1.61 6.02
CA PRO A 277 -8.22 1.30 5.06
C PRO A 277 -8.66 -0.17 5.11
N PRO A 278 -9.88 -0.50 4.68
CA PRO A 278 -10.33 -1.89 4.61
C PRO A 278 -9.40 -2.76 3.77
N ILE A 279 -9.05 -3.95 4.28
CA ILE A 279 -8.33 -4.96 3.49
C ILE A 279 -9.23 -5.43 2.34
N LYS A 280 -8.72 -5.38 1.11
CA LYS A 280 -9.48 -5.69 -0.12
C LYS A 280 -9.43 -7.17 -0.49
N PHE A 281 -8.31 -7.85 -0.21
CA PHE A 281 -8.16 -9.26 -0.55
C PHE A 281 -7.24 -10.07 0.37
N MET A 282 -7.39 -11.40 0.33
CA MET A 282 -6.57 -12.34 1.10
C MET A 282 -6.06 -13.51 0.26
N ILE A 283 -4.79 -13.86 0.42
CA ILE A 283 -4.16 -15.09 -0.09
C ILE A 283 -3.82 -15.98 1.10
N SER A 284 -4.61 -17.04 1.30
CA SER A 284 -4.47 -17.99 2.40
C SER A 284 -3.75 -19.26 1.93
N ILE A 285 -2.66 -19.64 2.60
CA ILE A 285 -1.98 -20.92 2.35
C ILE A 285 -2.00 -21.73 3.64
N SER A 286 -2.74 -22.84 3.65
CA SER A 286 -2.87 -23.71 4.83
C SER A 286 -3.31 -22.98 6.11
N GLY A 287 -4.20 -21.98 5.99
CA GLY A 287 -4.75 -21.26 7.14
C GLY A 287 -5.81 -22.06 7.90
N SER A 288 -6.15 -21.63 9.11
CA SER A 288 -7.26 -22.20 9.89
C SER A 288 -7.99 -21.10 10.65
N LYS A 289 -9.19 -21.39 11.15
CA LYS A 289 -9.82 -20.54 12.16
C LYS A 289 -9.11 -20.69 13.50
N PHE A 290 -9.11 -19.62 14.30
CA PHE A 290 -8.91 -19.76 15.74
C PHE A 290 -9.98 -20.69 16.33
N ARG A 291 -9.70 -21.40 17.42
CA ARG A 291 -10.68 -22.29 18.07
C ARG A 291 -11.21 -21.75 19.40
N ASP A 292 -10.63 -20.65 19.89
CA ASP A 292 -11.17 -19.94 21.04
C ASP A 292 -12.53 -19.33 20.66
N PRO A 293 -13.63 -19.70 21.34
CA PRO A 293 -14.96 -19.16 21.05
C PRO A 293 -15.02 -17.63 21.12
N SER A 294 -14.30 -17.00 22.05
CA SER A 294 -14.30 -15.54 22.21
C SER A 294 -13.68 -14.82 21.01
N ILE A 295 -12.79 -15.50 20.27
CA ILE A 295 -12.25 -15.02 19.00
C ILE A 295 -13.21 -15.32 17.87
N CYS A 296 -13.73 -16.54 17.81
CA CYS A 296 -14.61 -17.01 16.71
C CYS A 296 -15.90 -16.19 16.61
N ASP A 297 -16.54 -15.94 17.74
CA ASP A 297 -17.82 -15.24 17.85
C ASP A 297 -17.73 -13.77 17.41
N ILE A 298 -16.50 -13.26 17.24
CA ILE A 298 -16.22 -11.93 16.71
C ILE A 298 -15.70 -12.05 15.27
N ALA A 299 -14.55 -12.68 15.06
CA ALA A 299 -13.84 -12.68 13.78
C ALA A 299 -14.62 -13.37 12.65
N TYR A 300 -15.47 -14.35 12.97
CA TYR A 300 -16.21 -15.15 12.00
C TYR A 300 -17.72 -15.09 12.23
N LYS A 301 -18.20 -14.05 12.92
CA LYS A 301 -19.61 -13.84 13.22
C LYS A 301 -20.47 -13.79 11.96
N ASP A 302 -20.01 -13.02 10.97
CA ASP A 302 -20.65 -12.83 9.68
C ASP A 302 -19.70 -13.34 8.57
N PRO A 303 -20.23 -13.77 7.40
CA PRO A 303 -19.39 -14.12 6.26
C PRO A 303 -18.46 -12.98 5.86
N ILE A 304 -17.15 -13.27 5.79
CA ILE A 304 -16.12 -12.30 5.42
C ILE A 304 -16.27 -11.96 3.94
N LYS A 305 -16.53 -10.69 3.63
CA LYS A 305 -16.78 -10.19 2.27
C LYS A 305 -15.51 -9.94 1.44
N VAL A 306 -14.36 -9.92 2.09
CA VAL A 306 -13.05 -9.76 1.44
C VAL A 306 -12.82 -10.88 0.42
N LYS A 307 -12.44 -10.54 -0.81
CA LYS A 307 -12.12 -11.52 -1.85
C LYS A 307 -10.96 -12.38 -1.38
N SER A 308 -11.06 -13.70 -1.55
CA SER A 308 -9.99 -14.59 -1.06
C SER A 308 -9.68 -15.74 -2.00
N VAL A 309 -8.42 -16.15 -1.98
CA VAL A 309 -7.94 -17.41 -2.55
C VAL A 309 -7.33 -18.26 -1.45
N HIS A 310 -7.67 -19.54 -1.43
CA HIS A 310 -7.24 -20.51 -0.42
C HIS A 310 -6.50 -21.68 -1.08
N PHE A 311 -5.22 -21.83 -0.76
CA PHE A 311 -4.40 -22.96 -1.15
C PHE A 311 -4.50 -24.07 -0.09
N ILE A 312 -5.03 -25.22 -0.51
CA ILE A 312 -5.30 -26.35 0.39
C ILE A 312 -4.59 -27.60 -0.10
N GLY A 313 -3.70 -28.14 0.73
CA GLY A 313 -2.95 -29.35 0.44
C GLY A 313 -3.75 -30.63 0.72
N GLU A 314 -3.81 -31.54 -0.25
CA GLU A 314 -4.53 -32.80 -0.12
C GLU A 314 -3.97 -33.74 0.97
N LYS A 315 -2.68 -33.59 1.30
CA LYS A 315 -2.00 -34.33 2.36
C LYS A 315 -1.69 -33.46 3.58
N ASP A 316 -2.22 -32.24 3.62
CA ASP A 316 -2.00 -31.33 4.73
C ASP A 316 -2.83 -31.77 5.93
N TRP A 317 -2.22 -31.79 7.11
CA TRP A 317 -2.92 -32.07 8.37
C TRP A 317 -3.90 -30.94 8.72
N LEU A 318 -3.70 -29.74 8.16
CA LEU A 318 -4.64 -28.61 8.21
C LEU A 318 -5.71 -28.62 7.10
N LYS A 319 -5.78 -29.64 6.23
CA LYS A 319 -6.75 -29.66 5.11
C LYS A 319 -8.17 -29.29 5.54
N VAL A 320 -8.72 -30.01 6.53
CA VAL A 320 -10.09 -29.78 7.01
C VAL A 320 -10.22 -28.39 7.68
N PRO A 321 -9.34 -28.00 8.62
CA PRO A 321 -9.33 -26.63 9.14
C PRO A 321 -9.22 -25.52 8.09
N SER A 322 -8.50 -25.75 6.99
CA SER A 322 -8.39 -24.79 5.88
C SER A 322 -9.67 -24.72 5.06
N GLU A 323 -10.36 -25.84 4.86
CA GLU A 323 -11.69 -25.85 4.23
C GLU A 323 -12.73 -25.12 5.10
N GLU A 324 -12.68 -25.29 6.42
CA GLU A 324 -13.52 -24.57 7.38
C GLU A 324 -13.22 -23.07 7.44
N LEU A 325 -11.96 -22.67 7.26
CA LEU A 325 -11.59 -21.26 7.13
C LEU A 325 -12.11 -20.68 5.81
N ALA A 326 -11.90 -21.37 4.69
CA ALA A 326 -12.36 -20.93 3.39
C ALA A 326 -13.88 -20.71 3.38
N SER A 327 -14.65 -21.59 4.03
CA SER A 327 -16.11 -21.44 4.12
C SER A 327 -16.59 -20.24 4.94
N ALA A 328 -15.69 -19.52 5.62
CA ALA A 328 -15.99 -18.28 6.31
C ALA A 328 -16.03 -17.07 5.37
N PHE A 329 -15.42 -17.20 4.19
CA PHE A 329 -15.36 -16.14 3.18
C PHE A 329 -16.49 -16.29 2.16
N ASP A 330 -16.94 -15.16 1.63
CA ASP A 330 -17.93 -15.12 0.55
C ASP A 330 -17.27 -15.42 -0.80
N GLY A 331 -17.70 -16.48 -1.48
CA GLY A 331 -17.21 -16.88 -2.81
C GLY A 331 -15.68 -17.07 -2.94
N PRO A 332 -14.99 -17.80 -2.04
CA PRO A 332 -13.54 -17.97 -2.13
C PRO A 332 -13.12 -18.78 -3.36
N LEU A 333 -12.01 -18.40 -4.00
CA LEU A 333 -11.30 -19.29 -4.93
C LEU A 333 -10.53 -20.35 -4.13
N ILE A 334 -10.75 -21.63 -4.42
CA ILE A 334 -10.03 -22.73 -3.75
C ILE A 334 -9.11 -23.41 -4.75
N ILE A 335 -7.79 -23.35 -4.50
CA ILE A 335 -6.78 -24.03 -5.30
C ILE A 335 -6.22 -25.21 -4.49
N ARG A 336 -6.43 -26.42 -5.00
CA ARG A 336 -5.97 -27.66 -4.35
C ARG A 336 -4.64 -28.12 -4.92
N HIS A 337 -3.76 -28.64 -4.05
CA HIS A 337 -2.46 -29.17 -4.47
C HIS A 337 -2.14 -30.52 -3.79
N PRO A 338 -1.32 -31.40 -4.39
CA PRO A 338 -1.14 -32.77 -3.91
C PRO A 338 -0.18 -32.92 -2.69
N GLN A 339 0.32 -31.81 -2.17
CA GLN A 339 1.40 -31.80 -1.17
C GLN A 339 0.84 -31.71 0.26
N GLY A 340 1.72 -31.86 1.25
CA GLY A 340 1.39 -31.66 2.65
C GLY A 340 1.44 -30.19 3.05
N HIS A 341 1.78 -29.93 4.31
CA HIS A 341 1.87 -28.60 4.88
C HIS A 341 3.04 -27.78 4.29
N THR A 342 2.79 -27.05 3.21
CA THR A 342 3.83 -26.32 2.49
C THR A 342 3.23 -25.23 1.61
N VAL A 343 4.04 -24.22 1.26
CA VAL A 343 3.73 -23.29 0.17
C VAL A 343 3.86 -24.07 -1.14
N PRO A 344 2.77 -24.26 -1.90
CA PRO A 344 2.79 -25.14 -3.07
C PRO A 344 3.67 -24.58 -4.17
N ARG A 345 4.17 -25.46 -5.04
CA ARG A 345 4.51 -25.03 -6.40
C ARG A 345 3.24 -25.03 -7.23
N LEU A 346 3.04 -23.98 -8.00
CA LEU A 346 1.87 -23.84 -8.85
C LEU A 346 2.13 -24.51 -10.20
N ASP A 347 1.15 -25.27 -10.68
CA ASP A 347 1.09 -25.72 -12.07
C ASP A 347 0.49 -24.61 -12.94
N ASP A 348 0.56 -24.76 -14.27
CA ASP A 348 0.11 -23.75 -15.22
C ASP A 348 -1.38 -23.39 -15.02
N ALA A 349 -2.20 -24.38 -14.64
CA ALA A 349 -3.62 -24.18 -14.37
C ALA A 349 -3.85 -23.29 -13.13
N SER A 350 -3.10 -23.54 -12.05
CA SER A 350 -3.16 -22.76 -10.82
C SER A 350 -2.60 -21.35 -11.01
N VAL A 351 -1.51 -21.21 -11.78
CA VAL A 351 -0.95 -19.89 -12.15
C VAL A 351 -1.99 -19.08 -12.91
N LYS A 352 -2.67 -19.68 -13.90
CA LYS A 352 -3.71 -19.01 -14.66
C LYS A 352 -4.89 -18.57 -13.78
N GLN A 353 -5.40 -19.47 -12.94
CA GLN A 353 -6.51 -19.15 -12.03
C GLN A 353 -6.15 -18.01 -11.07
N LEU A 354 -4.96 -18.06 -10.48
CA LEU A 354 -4.51 -17.02 -9.56
C LEU A 354 -4.29 -15.69 -10.28
N TYR A 355 -3.73 -15.71 -11.49
CA TYR A 355 -3.55 -14.51 -12.30
C TYR A 355 -4.89 -13.85 -12.64
N GLU A 356 -5.84 -14.62 -13.18
CA GLU A 356 -7.20 -14.12 -13.49
C GLU A 356 -7.89 -13.56 -12.25
N TRP A 357 -7.80 -14.26 -11.12
CA TRP A 357 -8.33 -13.77 -9.85
C TRP A 357 -7.68 -12.47 -9.39
N SER A 358 -6.35 -12.37 -9.46
CA SER A 358 -5.62 -11.16 -9.04
C SER A 358 -5.88 -9.97 -9.95
N SER A 359 -6.02 -10.18 -11.26
CA SER A 359 -6.33 -9.10 -12.20
C SER A 359 -7.74 -8.54 -11.96
N ASN A 360 -8.73 -9.41 -11.71
CA ASN A 360 -10.09 -8.97 -11.42
C ASN A 360 -10.18 -8.14 -10.13
N ILE A 361 -9.32 -8.39 -9.14
CA ILE A 361 -9.26 -7.58 -7.92
C ILE A 361 -8.83 -6.14 -8.25
N LEU A 362 -7.80 -6.00 -9.08
CA LEU A 362 -7.24 -4.70 -9.46
C LEU A 362 -8.14 -3.95 -10.45
N GLU A 363 -8.90 -4.66 -11.28
CA GLU A 363 -9.89 -4.04 -12.18
C GLU A 363 -11.12 -3.52 -11.45
N ASP A 364 -11.63 -4.27 -10.46
CA ASP A 364 -12.76 -3.81 -9.66
C ASP A 364 -12.40 -2.56 -8.85
N ASP A 365 -11.15 -2.45 -8.39
CA ASP A 365 -10.64 -1.27 -7.69
C ASP A 365 -10.64 -0.02 -8.58
N LYS A 366 -10.16 -0.16 -9.82
CA LYS A 366 -10.20 0.91 -10.83
C LYS A 366 -11.63 1.32 -11.20
N ASN A 367 -12.60 0.43 -11.07
CA ASN A 367 -14.01 0.74 -11.35
C ASN A 367 -14.72 1.35 -10.13
N GLU A 368 -14.33 1.01 -8.90
CA GLU A 368 -14.80 1.67 -7.68
C GLU A 368 -14.34 3.13 -7.60
N ASP A 369 -13.10 3.43 -8.01
CA ASP A 369 -12.58 4.81 -8.08
C ASP A 369 -13.29 5.69 -9.12
N VAL A 370 -13.98 5.08 -10.10
CA VAL A 370 -14.78 5.79 -11.13
C VAL A 370 -16.24 5.95 -10.70
N HIS A 371 -16.68 5.24 -9.65
CA HIS A 371 -18.06 5.26 -9.18
C HIS A 371 -18.18 5.86 -7.79
N VAL A 372 -18.00 7.19 -7.71
CA VAL A 372 -18.54 7.97 -6.59
C VAL A 372 -20.05 7.71 -6.54
N PRO A 373 -20.62 7.27 -5.40
CA PRO A 373 -22.05 7.06 -5.31
C PRO A 373 -22.76 8.40 -5.47
N ASN A 374 -23.58 8.51 -6.51
CA ASN A 374 -24.53 9.60 -6.67
C ASN A 374 -25.54 9.49 -5.51
N ALA A 375 -25.30 10.21 -4.42
CA ALA A 375 -26.20 10.26 -3.27
C ALA A 375 -27.40 11.16 -3.55
N LEU A 376 -28.14 10.91 -4.63
CA LEU A 376 -29.43 11.52 -4.92
C LEU A 376 -30.23 10.58 -5.83
N ASP A 377 -30.73 9.47 -5.27
CA ASP A 377 -31.83 8.73 -5.88
C ASP A 377 -32.64 8.01 -4.79
N SER A 378 -33.32 8.78 -3.96
CA SER A 378 -34.45 8.29 -3.18
C SER A 378 -35.39 9.39 -2.70
N GLU A 379 -35.94 10.23 -3.60
CA GLU A 379 -37.21 10.94 -3.32
C GLU A 379 -38.03 11.13 -4.62
N GLU A 380 -38.50 10.03 -5.22
CA GLU A 380 -39.74 10.08 -6.01
C GLU A 380 -40.93 9.74 -5.09
N GLY A 381 -41.42 10.78 -4.42
CA GLY A 381 -42.60 10.76 -3.56
C GLY A 381 -43.43 12.03 -3.75
N THR A 382 -44.02 12.16 -4.94
CA THR A 382 -45.19 12.99 -5.30
C THR A 382 -45.52 14.20 -4.40
N GLY A 383 -45.09 15.39 -4.86
CA GLY A 383 -45.51 16.71 -4.36
C GLY A 383 -46.97 17.07 -4.64
N ALA A 384 -47.92 16.19 -4.31
CA ALA A 384 -49.36 16.44 -4.45
C ALA A 384 -50.16 16.32 -3.13
N GLU A 385 -49.54 15.95 -2.00
CA GLU A 385 -50.25 15.81 -0.70
C GLU A 385 -49.94 16.92 0.33
N LEU A 386 -49.12 17.91 0.01
CA LEU A 386 -48.81 19.04 0.90
C LEU A 386 -49.63 20.31 0.63
N ALA A 387 -50.60 20.27 -0.29
CA ALA A 387 -51.46 21.41 -0.63
C ALA A 387 -52.88 21.34 -0.05
N GLU A 388 -53.31 20.24 0.58
CA GLU A 388 -54.64 20.13 1.20
C GLU A 388 -54.68 20.34 2.72
N ASN A 389 -53.53 20.38 3.41
CA ASN A 389 -53.48 20.53 4.87
C ASN A 389 -53.24 21.96 5.39
N LEU A 390 -53.29 22.98 4.52
CA LEU A 390 -53.14 24.39 4.93
C LEU A 390 -54.42 25.24 4.84
N VAL A 391 -55.57 24.64 4.45
CA VAL A 391 -56.85 25.36 4.35
C VAL A 391 -57.81 25.07 5.52
N GLU A 392 -57.56 24.04 6.34
CA GLU A 392 -58.43 23.71 7.50
C GLU A 392 -57.98 24.28 8.86
N GLN A 393 -56.86 25.01 8.96
CA GLN A 393 -56.42 25.64 10.22
C GLN A 393 -56.65 27.16 10.31
N VAL A 394 -57.45 27.74 9.42
CA VAL A 394 -57.85 29.17 9.49
C VAL A 394 -59.38 29.37 9.51
N ALA A 395 -60.16 28.31 9.75
CA ALA A 395 -61.63 28.38 9.79
C ALA A 395 -62.28 27.67 11.01
N ALA A 396 -61.66 27.75 12.20
CA ALA A 396 -62.30 27.41 13.47
C ALA A 396 -61.99 28.43 14.56
#